data_AF-A0A1Q3B8T3-F1
#
_entry.id   AF-A0A1Q3B8T3-F1
#
_cell.length_a   1.000
_cell.length_b   1.000
_cell.length_c   1.000
_cell.angle_alpha   90.00
_cell.angle_beta   90.00
_cell.angle_gamma   90.00
#
_symmetry.space_group_name_H-M   'P 1'
#
loop_
_entity.id
_entity.type
_entity.pdbx_description
1 polymer ?
#
loop_
_entity_poly.entity_id
_entity_poly.type
_entity_poly.pdbx_seq_one_letter_code
_entity_poly.pdbx_strand_id
1 'polypeptide(L)'
;NVTIHCKSKNDDLGIHVISSGQSYGWGFKINFWQTTLFFCGFTTEKGRGVYDIYKASRDNLRCLNDYGSGNTCFWDVEDDGVHGYAAIAQIALTKVHVGITNKMDSNVTIHCKSKDDDLGIHVLSSGQSYGWGFRVNLWETTLFFCGFTTKKGGGVYNIYQARRDKTRCHGSTCLWDVKDDG
;
A
#
# COMPACT_ATOMS: atom_id res chain seq x y z
N ASN A 1 -12.46 24.64 -18.79
CA ASN A 1 -11.13 24.23 -19.29
C ASN A 1 -10.14 24.25 -18.13
N VAL A 2 -9.18 23.33 -18.14
CA VAL A 2 -8.13 23.23 -17.13
C VAL A 2 -6.80 23.60 -17.79
N THR A 3 -6.11 24.61 -17.26
CA THR A 3 -4.73 24.89 -17.69
C THR A 3 -3.79 24.10 -16.81
N ILE A 4 -2.89 23.34 -17.42
CA ILE A 4 -1.90 22.53 -16.74
C ILE A 4 -0.49 22.94 -17.15
N HIS A 5 0.46 22.91 -16.21
CA HIS A 5 1.88 23.05 -16.49
C HIS A 5 2.64 21.98 -15.74
N CYS A 6 3.26 21.05 -16.45
CA CYS A 6 3.98 19.93 -15.85
C CYS A 6 5.48 20.05 -16.09
N LYS A 7 6.29 19.71 -15.08
CA LYS A 7 7.74 19.64 -15.24
C LYS A 7 8.41 18.71 -14.22
N SER A 8 9.63 18.30 -14.54
CA SER A 8 10.59 17.67 -13.63
C SER A 8 11.68 18.67 -13.26
N LYS A 9 12.74 18.20 -12.59
CA LYS A 9 13.96 18.99 -12.41
C LYS A 9 14.65 19.31 -13.74
N ASN A 10 14.59 18.40 -14.71
CA ASN A 10 15.40 18.45 -15.94
C ASN A 10 14.56 18.69 -17.20
N ASP A 11 13.25 18.46 -17.14
CA ASP A 11 12.35 18.45 -18.30
C ASP A 11 11.16 19.37 -18.02
N ASP A 12 10.95 20.37 -18.87
CA ASP A 12 9.73 21.17 -18.87
C ASP A 12 8.81 20.68 -19.99
N LEU A 13 7.60 20.26 -19.64
CA LEU A 13 6.62 19.71 -20.59
C LEU A 13 5.69 20.80 -21.15
N GLY A 14 5.83 22.03 -20.65
CA GLY A 14 5.08 23.19 -21.11
C GLY A 14 3.66 23.27 -20.56
N ILE A 15 2.96 24.31 -21.02
CA ILE A 15 1.61 24.66 -20.60
C ILE A 15 0.62 24.09 -21.63
N HIS A 16 -0.41 23.40 -21.14
CA HIS A 16 -1.47 22.83 -21.98
C HIS A 16 -2.84 23.23 -21.44
N VAL A 17 -3.81 23.39 -22.33
CA VAL A 17 -5.21 23.65 -21.96
C VAL A 17 -6.04 22.43 -22.33
N ILE A 18 -6.64 21.80 -21.31
CA ILE A 18 -7.47 20.61 -21.45
C ILE A 18 -8.94 21.03 -21.39
N SER A 19 -9.68 20.71 -22.46
CA SER A 19 -11.13 20.89 -22.52
C SER A 19 -11.87 19.74 -21.84
N SER A 20 -13.14 19.95 -21.48
CA SER A 20 -13.97 18.90 -20.86
C SER A 20 -13.99 17.62 -21.70
N GLY A 21 -13.75 16.47 -21.07
CA GLY A 21 -13.69 15.15 -21.72
C GLY A 21 -12.43 14.86 -22.55
N GLN A 22 -11.41 15.72 -22.50
CA GLN A 22 -10.10 15.48 -23.13
C GLN A 22 -9.05 15.10 -22.09
N SER A 23 -7.95 14.50 -22.55
CA SER A 23 -6.83 14.12 -21.70
C SER A 23 -5.51 14.62 -22.27
N TYR A 24 -4.54 14.84 -21.38
CA TYR A 24 -3.16 15.11 -21.72
C TYR A 24 -2.27 14.11 -20.98
N GLY A 25 -1.25 13.59 -21.66
CA GLY A 25 -0.34 12.63 -21.08
C GLY A 25 1.02 12.64 -21.78
N TRP A 26 2.03 12.15 -21.09
CA TRP A 26 3.39 12.00 -21.61
C TRP A 26 4.03 10.72 -21.06
N GLY A 27 5.02 10.20 -21.79
CA GLY A 27 5.83 9.07 -21.37
C GLY A 27 7.23 9.51 -20.92
N PHE A 28 7.81 8.78 -19.96
CA PHE A 28 9.18 9.00 -19.51
C PHE A 28 9.80 7.69 -19.00
N LYS A 29 11.12 7.69 -18.82
CA LYS A 29 11.85 6.59 -18.16
C LYS A 29 12.27 7.01 -16.76
N ILE A 30 12.08 6.13 -15.80
CA ILE A 30 12.55 6.33 -14.43
C ILE A 30 14.08 6.28 -14.45
N ASN A 31 14.73 7.21 -13.76
CA ASN A 31 16.20 7.20 -13.67
C ASN A 31 16.67 6.03 -12.81
N PHE A 32 17.91 5.59 -13.03
CA PHE A 32 18.50 4.42 -12.36
C PHE A 32 18.45 4.52 -10.82
N TRP A 33 18.55 5.74 -10.29
CA TRP A 33 18.54 6.01 -8.85
C TRP A 33 17.14 6.11 -8.23
N GLN A 34 16.07 5.89 -9.01
CA GLN A 34 14.68 5.99 -8.57
C GLN A 34 14.33 7.34 -7.91
N THR A 35 14.89 8.44 -8.43
CA THR A 35 14.65 9.81 -7.93
C THR A 35 13.76 10.64 -8.86
N THR A 36 13.20 10.05 -9.92
CA THR A 36 12.34 10.77 -10.88
C THR A 36 11.11 11.35 -10.18
N LEU A 37 10.87 12.65 -10.42
CA LEU A 37 9.76 13.42 -9.87
C LEU A 37 9.21 14.34 -10.98
N PHE A 38 7.90 14.30 -11.18
CA PHE A 38 7.15 15.27 -11.96
C PHE A 38 6.08 15.91 -11.09
N PHE A 39 5.96 17.23 -11.20
CA PHE A 39 4.90 18.00 -10.56
C PHE A 39 4.19 18.85 -11.61
N CYS A 40 2.89 19.06 -11.39
CA CYS A 40 2.07 19.86 -12.27
C CYS A 40 1.31 20.93 -11.50
N GLY A 41 1.30 22.14 -12.04
CA GLY A 41 0.37 23.19 -11.67
C GLY A 41 -0.92 23.06 -12.45
N PHE A 42 -2.05 23.19 -11.76
CA PHE A 42 -3.39 23.20 -12.33
C PHE A 42 -4.03 24.54 -12.02
N THR A 43 -4.69 25.12 -13.02
CA THR A 43 -5.48 26.33 -12.88
C THR A 43 -6.83 26.12 -13.55
N THR A 44 -7.88 26.28 -12.76
CA THR A 44 -9.29 26.26 -13.18
C THR A 44 -9.96 27.56 -12.73
N GLU A 45 -11.22 27.75 -13.12
CA GLU A 45 -12.04 28.87 -12.61
C GLU A 45 -12.33 28.75 -11.11
N LYS A 46 -12.30 27.53 -10.56
CA LYS A 46 -12.58 27.24 -9.15
C LYS A 46 -11.35 27.38 -8.25
N GLY A 47 -10.15 27.28 -8.82
CA GLY A 47 -8.93 27.43 -8.03
C GLY A 47 -7.66 27.03 -8.78
N ARG A 48 -6.56 27.07 -8.04
CA ARG A 48 -5.24 26.66 -8.54
C ARG A 48 -4.47 25.88 -7.49
N GLY A 49 -3.61 24.97 -7.93
CA GLY A 49 -2.77 24.16 -7.05
C GLY A 49 -1.61 23.51 -7.80
N VAL A 50 -0.56 23.11 -7.07
CA VAL A 50 0.58 22.37 -7.61
C VAL A 50 0.70 21.04 -6.87
N TYR A 51 0.83 19.95 -7.63
CA TYR A 51 0.82 18.60 -7.07
C TYR A 51 1.93 17.74 -7.67
N ASP A 52 2.50 16.86 -6.86
CA ASP A 52 3.43 15.82 -7.31
C ASP A 52 2.64 14.73 -8.06
N ILE A 53 2.59 14.85 -9.38
CA ILE A 53 1.87 13.95 -10.29
C ILE A 53 2.59 12.61 -10.48
N TYR A 54 3.91 12.60 -10.33
CA TYR A 54 4.67 11.35 -10.25
C TYR A 54 5.88 11.48 -9.33
N LYS A 55 6.09 10.51 -8.44
CA LYS A 55 7.29 10.39 -7.60
C LYS A 55 7.73 8.93 -7.59
N ALA A 56 8.90 8.62 -8.13
CA ALA A 56 9.37 7.24 -8.33
C ALA A 56 9.31 6.38 -7.04
N SER A 57 9.71 6.92 -5.89
CA SER A 57 9.65 6.20 -4.62
C SER A 57 8.23 5.85 -4.15
N ARG A 58 7.21 6.59 -4.62
CA ARG A 58 5.78 6.39 -4.33
C ARG A 58 5.10 5.56 -5.41
N ASP A 59 5.42 5.86 -6.68
CA ASP A 59 4.58 5.51 -7.82
C ASP A 59 5.08 4.35 -8.67
N ASN A 60 6.33 3.94 -8.50
CA ASN A 60 6.90 2.79 -9.22
C ASN A 60 6.10 1.49 -9.00
N LEU A 61 5.39 1.37 -7.87
CA LEU A 61 4.45 0.27 -7.61
C LEU A 61 2.98 0.69 -7.73
N ARG A 62 2.66 1.98 -7.55
CA ARG A 62 1.30 2.54 -7.64
C ARG A 62 0.73 2.36 -9.04
N CYS A 63 1.54 2.70 -10.03
CA CYS A 63 1.13 2.78 -11.42
C CYS A 63 1.56 1.55 -12.22
N LEU A 64 1.98 0.46 -11.56
CA LEU A 64 2.42 -0.78 -12.20
C LEU A 64 1.28 -1.80 -12.38
N ASN A 65 0.24 -1.73 -11.53
CA ASN A 65 -0.76 -2.80 -11.37
C ASN A 65 -2.21 -2.31 -11.51
N ASP A 66 -2.44 -1.17 -12.13
CA ASP A 66 -3.81 -0.65 -12.28
C ASP A 66 -4.56 -1.42 -13.37
N TYR A 67 -5.28 -2.49 -13.00
CA TYR A 67 -6.32 -3.20 -13.77
C TYR A 67 -6.10 -3.33 -15.30
N GLY A 68 -4.85 -3.57 -15.75
CA GLY A 68 -4.49 -3.75 -17.17
C GLY A 68 -3.93 -2.51 -17.88
N SER A 69 -3.76 -1.37 -17.21
CA SER A 69 -3.22 -0.11 -17.76
C SER A 69 -1.68 -0.10 -17.95
N GLY A 70 -0.95 -1.08 -17.41
CA GLY A 70 0.51 -1.05 -17.41
C GLY A 70 1.08 0.12 -16.59
N ASN A 71 2.29 0.57 -16.92
CA ASN A 71 3.12 1.57 -16.21
C ASN A 71 2.58 3.03 -16.27
N THR A 72 1.27 3.23 -16.26
CA THR A 72 0.61 4.54 -16.49
C THR A 72 -0.08 5.01 -15.22
N CYS A 73 0.06 6.30 -14.89
CA CYS A 73 -0.63 6.94 -13.76
C CYS A 73 -1.76 7.85 -14.27
N PHE A 74 -2.97 7.71 -13.74
CA PHE A 74 -4.11 8.58 -14.07
C PHE A 74 -4.43 9.58 -12.96
N TRP A 75 -4.85 10.77 -13.39
CA TRP A 75 -5.25 11.88 -12.55
C TRP A 75 -6.46 12.57 -13.18
N ASP A 76 -7.52 12.71 -12.40
CA ASP A 76 -8.74 13.40 -12.79
C ASP A 76 -8.82 14.77 -12.10
N VAL A 77 -9.38 15.74 -12.81
CA VAL A 77 -9.59 17.09 -12.30
C VAL A 77 -11.08 17.34 -12.25
N GLU A 78 -11.59 17.45 -11.03
CA GLU A 78 -12.99 17.71 -10.73
C GLU A 78 -13.14 19.08 -10.06
N ASP A 79 -14.39 19.50 -9.82
CA ASP A 79 -14.69 20.80 -9.20
C ASP A 79 -14.13 20.92 -7.77
N ASP A 80 -13.97 19.80 -7.08
CA ASP A 80 -13.49 19.73 -5.70
C ASP A 80 -11.96 19.51 -5.58
N GLY A 81 -11.27 19.15 -6.68
CA GLY A 81 -9.83 18.99 -6.64
C GLY A 81 -9.22 18.14 -7.76
N VAL A 82 -7.95 17.78 -7.54
CA VAL A 82 -7.17 16.92 -8.43
C VAL A 82 -7.01 15.56 -7.75
N HIS A 83 -7.58 14.53 -8.35
CA HIS A 83 -7.66 13.18 -7.82
C HIS A 83 -6.74 12.25 -8.59
N GLY A 84 -5.67 11.78 -7.95
CA GLY A 84 -4.85 10.72 -8.53
C GLY A 84 -5.48 9.36 -8.22
N TYR A 85 -5.75 8.55 -9.25
CA TYR A 85 -6.17 7.17 -9.03
C TYR A 85 -4.97 6.30 -8.64
N ALA A 86 -5.12 5.60 -7.53
CA ALA A 86 -4.21 4.57 -7.06
C ALA A 86 -5.07 3.36 -6.75
N ALA A 87 -4.72 2.20 -7.31
CA ALA A 87 -5.10 0.92 -6.71
C ALA A 87 -4.74 0.89 -5.20
N ILE A 88 -3.75 1.69 -4.75
CA ILE A 88 -3.38 1.85 -3.34
C ILE A 88 -4.37 2.65 -2.48
N ALA A 89 -5.18 3.56 -3.03
CA ALA A 89 -6.26 4.17 -2.24
C ALA A 89 -7.30 3.09 -1.90
N GLN A 90 -7.56 2.17 -2.83
CA GLN A 90 -8.32 0.95 -2.56
C GLN A 90 -7.59 0.02 -1.58
N ILE A 91 -6.27 -0.18 -1.67
CA ILE A 91 -5.51 -1.04 -0.71
C ILE A 91 -5.44 -0.42 0.70
N ALA A 92 -5.32 0.91 0.84
CA ALA A 92 -5.40 1.60 2.12
C ALA A 92 -6.82 1.52 2.72
N LEU A 93 -7.86 1.37 1.89
CA LEU A 93 -9.23 1.04 2.31
C LEU A 93 -9.44 -0.47 2.51
N THR A 94 -8.66 -1.32 1.84
CA THR A 94 -8.80 -2.78 1.87
C THR A 94 -8.28 -3.30 3.19
N LYS A 95 -9.19 -3.88 3.97
CA LYS A 95 -8.86 -4.45 5.27
C LYS A 95 -8.06 -5.73 5.06
N VAL A 96 -6.80 -5.72 5.48
CA VAL A 96 -5.98 -6.91 5.57
C VAL A 96 -6.46 -7.73 6.75
N HIS A 97 -6.61 -9.05 6.56
CA HIS A 97 -6.92 -9.99 7.62
C HIS A 97 -5.75 -10.94 7.84
N VAL A 98 -5.32 -11.07 9.08
CA VAL A 98 -4.31 -12.04 9.49
C VAL A 98 -4.99 -13.12 10.31
N GLY A 99 -4.69 -14.37 10.02
CA GLY A 99 -5.13 -15.53 10.78
C GLY A 99 -3.96 -16.42 11.16
N ILE A 100 -3.91 -16.87 12.41
CA ILE A 100 -2.93 -17.81 12.94
C ILE A 100 -3.70 -19.02 13.45
N THR A 101 -3.37 -20.21 12.96
CA THR A 101 -4.00 -21.47 13.35
C THR A 101 -3.00 -22.35 14.07
N ASN A 102 -3.36 -22.86 15.25
CA ASN A 102 -2.56 -23.86 15.94
C ASN A 102 -2.83 -25.24 15.34
N LYS A 103 -1.83 -25.83 14.68
CA LYS A 103 -1.87 -27.20 14.15
C LYS A 103 -1.02 -28.18 14.94
N MET A 104 -0.53 -27.78 16.12
CA MET A 104 0.15 -28.67 17.06
C MET A 104 -0.86 -29.42 17.91
N ASP A 105 -0.43 -30.52 18.54
CA ASP A 105 -1.23 -31.27 19.51
C ASP A 105 -1.31 -30.62 20.91
N SER A 106 -0.62 -29.50 21.10
CA SER A 106 -0.55 -28.79 22.38
C SER A 106 -0.93 -27.33 22.26
N ASN A 107 -1.27 -26.71 23.39
CA ASN A 107 -1.64 -25.30 23.42
C ASN A 107 -0.46 -24.40 23.04
N VAL A 108 -0.75 -23.40 22.23
CA VAL A 108 0.18 -22.35 21.83
C VAL A 108 -0.29 -21.03 22.41
N THR A 109 0.59 -20.34 23.13
CA THR A 109 0.34 -18.97 23.59
C THR A 109 0.93 -18.00 22.59
N ILE A 110 0.13 -17.05 22.12
CA ILE A 110 0.57 -15.97 21.23
C ILE A 110 0.38 -14.61 21.89
N HIS A 111 1.31 -13.70 21.65
CA HIS A 111 1.16 -12.28 21.97
C HIS A 111 1.52 -11.45 20.74
N CYS A 112 0.51 -10.86 20.11
CA CYS A 112 0.67 -10.11 18.87
C CYS A 112 0.55 -8.61 19.11
N LYS A 113 1.41 -7.83 18.47
CA LYS A 113 1.34 -6.36 18.52
C LYS A 113 1.93 -5.71 17.29
N SER A 114 1.56 -4.45 17.07
CA SER A 114 2.22 -3.52 16.16
C SER A 114 3.02 -2.50 16.98
N LYS A 115 3.46 -1.42 16.34
CA LYS A 115 4.00 -0.25 17.06
C LYS A 115 2.91 0.46 17.87
N ASP A 116 1.68 0.47 17.35
CA ASP A 116 0.61 1.35 17.81
C ASP A 116 -0.53 0.57 18.52
N ASP A 117 -0.61 -0.75 18.30
CA ASP A 117 -1.68 -1.62 18.80
C ASP A 117 -1.11 -2.84 19.54
N ASP A 118 -1.63 -3.13 20.73
CA ASP A 118 -1.41 -4.40 21.41
C ASP A 118 -2.68 -5.26 21.30
N LEU A 119 -2.57 -6.42 20.65
CA LEU A 119 -3.70 -7.34 20.44
C LEU A 119 -3.90 -8.31 21.61
N GLY A 120 -3.01 -8.25 22.61
CA GLY A 120 -3.06 -9.05 23.81
C GLY A 120 -2.54 -10.47 23.64
N ILE A 121 -2.61 -11.20 24.75
CA ILE A 121 -2.17 -12.59 24.86
C ILE A 121 -3.37 -13.51 24.62
N HIS A 122 -3.20 -14.52 23.77
CA HIS A 122 -4.21 -15.53 23.46
C HIS A 122 -3.61 -16.94 23.61
N VAL A 123 -4.36 -17.87 24.18
CA VAL A 123 -3.99 -19.29 24.27
C VAL A 123 -4.85 -20.06 23.29
N LEU A 124 -4.23 -20.67 22.28
CA LEU A 124 -4.90 -21.45 21.25
C LEU A 124 -4.75 -22.93 21.53
N SER A 125 -5.87 -23.62 21.74
CA SER A 125 -5.89 -25.09 21.78
C SER A 125 -5.61 -25.67 20.39
N SER A 126 -5.31 -26.97 20.33
CA SER A 126 -5.12 -27.66 19.04
C SER A 126 -6.33 -27.44 18.11
N GLY A 127 -6.06 -27.05 16.87
CA GLY A 127 -7.06 -26.75 15.85
C GLY A 127 -7.71 -25.36 15.95
N GLN A 128 -7.45 -24.57 17.01
CA GLN A 128 -8.02 -23.23 17.13
C GLN A 128 -7.24 -22.18 16.34
N SER A 129 -7.96 -21.13 15.92
CA SER A 129 -7.39 -19.99 15.22
C SER A 129 -7.68 -18.68 15.93
N TYR A 130 -6.76 -17.74 15.80
CA TYR A 130 -6.95 -16.34 16.18
C TYR A 130 -6.62 -15.45 14.99
N GLY A 131 -7.41 -14.38 14.81
CA GLY A 131 -7.20 -13.46 13.71
C GLY A 131 -7.74 -12.07 14.00
N TRP A 132 -7.20 -11.11 13.26
CA TRP A 132 -7.58 -9.71 13.33
C TRP A 132 -7.51 -9.09 11.94
N GLY A 133 -8.10 -7.91 11.79
CA GLY A 133 -7.97 -7.16 10.56
C GLY A 133 -7.68 -5.69 10.77
N PHE A 134 -6.88 -5.12 9.88
CA PHE A 134 -6.34 -3.77 9.97
C PHE A 134 -6.22 -3.15 8.57
N ARG A 135 -5.89 -1.86 8.54
CA ARG A 135 -5.58 -1.14 7.30
C ARG A 135 -4.09 -0.85 7.24
N VAL A 136 -3.51 -1.00 6.06
CA VAL A 136 -2.10 -0.68 5.83
C VAL A 136 -1.97 0.84 5.79
N ASN A 137 -0.99 1.38 6.54
CA ASN A 137 -0.75 2.82 6.55
C ASN A 137 -0.21 3.29 5.18
N LEU A 138 -0.45 4.57 4.87
CA LEU A 138 -0.13 5.14 3.55
C LEU A 138 1.37 5.07 3.22
N TRP A 139 2.22 4.98 4.24
CA TRP A 139 3.68 4.91 4.10
C TRP A 139 4.19 3.47 3.91
N GLU A 140 3.32 2.47 3.84
CA GLU A 140 3.63 1.04 3.76
C GLU A 140 4.63 0.58 4.84
N THR A 141 4.46 1.09 6.06
CA THR A 141 5.32 0.78 7.22
C THR A 141 4.61 -0.10 8.26
N THR A 142 3.36 -0.50 8.02
CA THR A 142 2.61 -1.37 8.93
C THR A 142 3.32 -2.71 9.13
N LEU A 143 3.54 -3.05 10.41
CA LEU A 143 4.24 -4.25 10.86
C LEU A 143 3.48 -4.82 12.06
N PHE A 144 3.14 -6.10 12.00
CA PHE A 144 2.69 -6.88 13.15
C PHE A 144 3.67 -8.01 13.41
N PHE A 145 4.05 -8.17 14.66
CA PHE A 145 4.89 -9.25 15.13
C PHE A 145 4.22 -9.96 16.29
N CYS A 146 4.46 -11.26 16.41
CA CYS A 146 3.89 -12.08 17.47
C CYS A 146 5.00 -12.88 18.15
N GLY A 147 4.97 -12.87 19.48
CA GLY A 147 5.67 -13.85 20.30
C GLY A 147 4.86 -15.12 20.40
N PHE A 148 5.52 -16.27 20.24
CA PHE A 148 4.93 -17.60 20.38
C PHE A 148 5.60 -18.31 21.53
N THR A 149 4.81 -18.95 22.39
CA THR A 149 5.28 -19.85 23.43
C THR A 149 4.56 -21.17 23.28
N THR A 150 5.34 -22.22 23.02
CA THR A 150 4.88 -23.60 22.86
C THR A 150 5.59 -24.49 23.87
N LYS A 151 5.17 -25.75 23.98
CA LYS A 151 5.90 -26.75 24.79
C LYS A 151 7.33 -27.05 24.26
N LYS A 152 7.60 -26.78 22.98
CA LYS A 152 8.89 -27.06 22.33
C LYS A 152 9.83 -25.86 22.31
N GLY A 153 9.39 -24.71 22.81
CA GLY A 153 10.14 -23.46 22.79
C GLY A 153 9.30 -22.28 22.34
N GLY A 154 9.96 -21.14 22.12
CA GLY A 154 9.29 -19.91 21.71
C GLY A 154 10.17 -19.01 20.87
N GLY A 155 9.55 -18.01 20.25
CA GLY A 155 10.22 -17.07 19.36
C GLY A 155 9.31 -15.91 18.98
N VAL A 156 9.90 -14.85 18.42
CA VAL A 156 9.17 -13.68 17.93
C VAL A 156 9.33 -13.59 16.42
N TYR A 157 8.21 -13.47 15.72
CA TYR A 157 8.18 -13.48 14.26
C TYR A 157 7.34 -12.33 13.71
N ASN A 158 7.79 -11.78 12.58
CA ASN A 158 7.03 -10.80 11.83
C ASN A 158 5.92 -11.50 11.04
N ILE A 159 4.71 -11.47 11.60
CA ILE A 159 3.53 -12.13 11.03
C ILE A 159 2.95 -11.32 9.87
N TYR A 160 3.07 -10.00 9.92
CA TYR A 160 2.75 -9.15 8.77
C TYR A 160 3.76 -8.03 8.61
N GLN A 161 4.23 -7.79 7.39
CA GLN A 161 5.05 -6.64 7.03
C GLN A 161 4.61 -6.11 5.67
N ALA A 162 4.10 -4.87 5.63
CA ALA A 162 3.41 -4.29 4.48
C ALA A 162 4.14 -4.48 3.14
N ARG A 163 5.44 -4.13 3.09
CA ARG A 163 6.24 -4.25 1.86
C ARG A 163 6.48 -5.69 1.41
N ARG A 164 6.68 -6.61 2.37
CA ARG A 164 6.93 -8.04 2.10
C ARG A 164 5.64 -8.75 1.67
N ASP A 165 4.54 -8.44 2.34
CA ASP A 165 3.31 -9.23 2.28
C ASP A 165 2.28 -8.73 1.27
N LYS A 166 2.57 -7.60 0.63
CA LYS A 166 1.73 -7.00 -0.43
C LYS A 166 1.35 -7.97 -1.54
N THR A 167 2.27 -8.87 -1.93
CA THR A 167 2.06 -9.88 -2.98
C THR A 167 1.99 -11.31 -2.44
N ARG A 168 2.45 -11.54 -1.20
CA ARG A 168 2.44 -12.87 -0.57
C ARG A 168 1.06 -13.26 -0.07
N CYS A 169 0.27 -12.30 0.39
CA CYS A 169 -1.05 -12.57 0.95
C CYS A 169 -2.12 -12.53 -0.13
N HIS A 170 -2.78 -13.65 -0.37
CA HIS A 170 -3.84 -13.75 -1.37
C HIS A 170 -5.09 -13.00 -0.91
N GLY A 171 -5.56 -12.05 -1.73
CA GLY A 171 -6.81 -11.33 -1.48
C GLY A 171 -6.84 -10.58 -0.14
N SER A 172 -5.71 -10.00 0.27
CA SER A 172 -5.55 -9.31 1.57
C SER A 172 -5.72 -10.23 2.79
N THR A 173 -5.63 -11.54 2.62
CA THR A 173 -5.67 -12.51 3.71
C THR A 173 -4.31 -13.18 3.86
N CYS A 174 -3.74 -13.06 5.06
CA CYS A 174 -2.46 -13.67 5.43
C CYS A 174 -2.71 -14.77 6.45
N LEU A 175 -2.52 -16.03 6.06
CA LEU A 175 -2.73 -17.17 6.96
C LEU A 175 -1.38 -17.78 7.38
N TRP A 176 -1.29 -18.12 8.66
CA TRP A 176 -0.16 -18.76 9.28
C TRP A 176 -0.62 -20.02 10.02
N ASP A 177 0.17 -21.08 9.92
CA ASP A 177 0.00 -22.29 10.70
C ASP A 177 1.17 -22.42 11.67
N VAL A 178 0.88 -22.69 12.94
CA VAL A 178 1.90 -23.10 13.92
C VAL A 178 1.97 -24.60 13.92
N LYS A 179 3.12 -25.16 13.56
CA LYS A 179 3.34 -26.60 13.45
C LYS A 179 4.51 -27.04 14.31
N ASP A 180 4.61 -28.35 14.49
CA ASP A 180 5.66 -28.98 15.29
C ASP A 180 7.08 -28.82 14.73
N ASP A 181 7.21 -28.55 13.44
CA ASP A 181 8.47 -28.36 12.70
C ASP A 181 8.89 -26.88 12.56
N GLY A 182 8.10 -25.94 13.06
CA GLY A 182 8.37 -24.49 13.01
C GLY A 182 7.57 -23.75 11.95
#